data_AF-A0A957I737-F1
#
_entry.id   AF-A0A957I737-F1
#
_cell.length_a   1.000
_cell.length_b   1.000
_cell.length_c   1.000
_cell.angle_alpha   90.00
_cell.angle_beta   90.00
_cell.angle_gamma   90.00
#
_symmetry.space_group_name_H-M   'P 1'
#
loop_
_entity.id
_entity.type
_entity.pdbx_description
1 polymer ?
#
loop_
_entity_poly.entity_id
_entity_poly.type
_entity_poly.pdbx_seq_one_letter_code
_entity_poly.pdbx_strand_id
1 'polypeptide(L)'
;MLQSFECPNCQANLDYDAQSEAITVRCAYCSSTVIVPDSLRTRRGQNAQQPEVLAEVVRLVESGRKIDAIKLFREAFNVSLKDAKDVIDAIAQHENVHLGGTSFHTGSVTVSSYSNTPTVQTSSGRGCLIFIVFLVVALIGVGAFLFIVPTTLTTSRIIEEVRSVTESNTETSTQEDTLVIVTTLEAIIPGQVSPSDGASSEGPAFAEVILQFGGEEGIGPGFFNDTRRLAVDGEGNIYTGDYSGGRIQVFDAAGKFLATWNAGEDLYMSGMTVDRAGTVYILKNYIVEKYNGLTGEFLGTLDLPGGNNTILETISTDPDGRIYIVGDERLVRLDNSGNIDLDIADPFADIPNFDVLRYDVAVDGAGNIILLGNESIYKLDANGRFLDQFGSKGEAEDQFFTSPTALAVDGKGRIFVNDFWGIKVFEGNGRYLATIESPGVSFDMLITDENDLLVMDRNSNEVRKYRLNQ
;
A
#
# COMPACT_ATOMS: atom_id res chain seq x y z
N MET A 1 3.70 27.63 10.58
CA MET A 1 3.17 28.79 9.82
C MET A 1 3.63 28.61 8.39
N LEU A 2 2.70 28.24 7.50
CA LEU A 2 3.01 27.95 6.11
C LEU A 2 3.53 29.20 5.39
N GLN A 3 4.63 29.03 4.67
CA GLN A 3 5.26 30.02 3.80
C GLN A 3 5.51 29.35 2.45
N SER A 4 5.28 30.06 1.35
CA SER A 4 5.42 29.50 0.00
C SER A 4 6.63 30.07 -0.72
N PHE A 5 7.24 29.27 -1.61
CA PHE A 5 8.27 29.73 -2.55
C PHE A 5 8.24 28.95 -3.87
N GLU A 6 8.70 29.56 -4.95
CA GLU A 6 8.71 28.90 -6.27
C GLU A 6 9.84 27.87 -6.38
N CYS A 7 9.54 26.72 -6.97
CA CYS A 7 10.53 25.73 -7.35
C CYS A 7 11.48 26.31 -8.43
N PRO A 8 12.81 26.32 -8.23
CA PRO A 8 13.74 26.88 -9.21
C PRO A 8 13.85 26.05 -10.50
N ASN A 9 13.34 24.81 -10.54
CA ASN A 9 13.35 23.96 -11.72
C ASN A 9 12.08 24.12 -12.60
N CYS A 10 10.89 24.23 -12.00
CA CYS A 10 9.61 24.25 -12.72
C CYS A 10 8.71 25.47 -12.42
N GLN A 11 9.17 26.41 -11.59
CA GLN A 11 8.43 27.62 -11.13
C GLN A 11 7.13 27.36 -10.37
N ALA A 12 6.74 26.10 -10.12
CA ALA A 12 5.57 25.79 -9.32
C ALA A 12 5.75 26.20 -7.85
N ASN A 13 4.69 26.75 -7.24
CA ASN A 13 4.71 27.13 -5.83
C ASN A 13 4.80 25.89 -4.92
N LEU A 14 5.71 25.95 -3.96
CA LEU A 14 5.93 24.94 -2.93
C LEU A 14 5.60 25.55 -1.57
N ASP A 15 4.69 24.90 -0.85
CA ASP A 15 4.39 25.24 0.53
C ASP A 15 5.40 24.60 1.48
N TYR A 16 5.84 25.37 2.46
CA TYR A 16 6.82 24.97 3.46
C TYR A 16 6.35 25.41 4.85
N ASP A 17 6.25 24.46 5.78
CA ASP A 17 6.03 24.82 7.18
C ASP A 17 7.35 25.21 7.84
N ALA A 18 7.47 26.49 8.20
CA ALA A 18 8.64 27.04 8.87
C ALA A 18 8.88 26.51 10.30
N GLN A 19 8.01 25.65 10.84
CA GLN A 19 8.24 24.92 12.10
C GLN A 19 8.80 23.51 11.90
N SER A 20 8.83 22.98 10.67
CA SER A 20 9.28 21.61 10.36
C SER A 20 10.79 21.37 10.54
N GLU A 21 11.59 22.44 10.68
CA GLU A 21 13.07 22.44 10.62
C GLU A 21 13.68 21.82 9.33
N ALA A 22 12.86 21.41 8.36
CA ALA A 22 13.30 20.72 7.15
C ALA A 22 14.02 21.67 6.19
N ILE A 23 15.27 21.36 5.86
CA ILE A 23 16.06 22.20 4.94
C ILE A 23 15.77 21.95 3.46
N THR A 24 15.02 20.89 3.12
CA THR A 24 14.65 20.52 1.75
C THR A 24 13.14 20.26 1.65
N VAL A 25 12.57 20.54 0.48
CA VAL A 25 11.21 20.19 0.07
C VAL A 25 11.31 19.51 -1.29
N ARG A 26 10.72 18.32 -1.44
CA ARG A 26 10.61 17.68 -2.75
C ARG A 26 9.50 18.36 -3.55
N CYS A 27 9.81 18.84 -4.74
CA CYS A 27 8.83 19.50 -5.59
C CYS A 27 7.80 18.49 -6.10
N ALA A 28 6.54 18.61 -5.71
CA ALA A 28 5.46 17.73 -6.15
C ALA A 28 5.19 17.76 -7.67
N TYR A 29 5.68 18.79 -8.38
CA TYR A 29 5.40 19.03 -9.80
C TYR A 29 6.50 18.54 -10.76
N CYS A 30 7.75 18.46 -10.30
CA CYS A 30 8.90 18.05 -11.13
C CYS A 30 9.88 17.11 -10.43
N SER A 31 9.49 16.58 -9.26
CA SER A 31 10.24 15.63 -8.43
C SER A 31 11.61 16.08 -7.91
N SER A 32 12.11 17.25 -8.31
CA SER A 32 13.37 17.83 -7.84
C SER A 32 13.36 18.08 -6.33
N THR A 33 14.41 17.64 -5.64
CA THR A 33 14.67 18.03 -4.25
C THR A 33 15.17 19.48 -4.24
N VAL A 34 14.38 20.38 -3.65
CA VAL A 34 14.67 21.81 -3.58
C VAL A 34 15.10 22.18 -2.17
N ILE A 35 16.28 22.78 -2.00
CA ILE A 35 16.64 23.38 -0.71
C ILE A 35 15.80 24.64 -0.46
N VAL A 36 15.12 24.66 0.70
CA VAL A 36 14.31 25.79 1.16
C VAL A 36 15.17 27.05 1.23
N PRO A 37 14.73 28.23 0.75
CA PRO A 37 15.51 29.45 0.81
C PRO A 37 15.97 29.84 2.23
N ASP A 38 17.19 30.37 2.36
CA ASP A 38 17.79 30.85 3.62
C ASP A 38 16.88 31.85 4.38
N SER A 39 16.05 32.60 3.67
CA SER A 39 15.08 33.55 4.23
C SER A 39 13.91 32.91 4.97
N LEU A 40 13.56 31.65 4.64
CA LEU A 40 12.44 30.93 5.24
C LEU A 40 12.90 29.95 6.34
N ARG A 41 14.20 29.63 6.39
CA ARG A 41 14.78 28.78 7.45
C ARG A 41 14.97 29.56 8.75
N THR A 42 14.46 29.03 9.86
CA THR A 42 14.64 29.57 11.21
C THR A 42 16.11 29.50 11.61
N ARG A 43 16.73 30.67 11.83
CA ARG A 43 18.20 30.78 11.98
C ARG A 43 18.76 29.99 13.18
N ARG A 44 19.64 29.03 12.89
CA ARG A 44 20.78 28.68 13.74
C ARG A 44 22.06 28.64 12.90
N GLY A 45 23.04 29.46 13.30
CA GLY A 45 24.46 29.38 12.89
C GLY A 45 24.77 29.30 11.39
N GLN A 46 24.99 30.45 10.73
CA GLN A 46 25.74 30.43 9.47
C GLN A 46 27.22 30.08 9.73
N ASN A 47 27.76 29.16 8.94
CA ASN A 47 29.20 29.09 8.65
C ASN A 47 29.41 29.38 7.16
N ALA A 48 30.19 30.42 6.85
CA ALA A 48 30.37 30.95 5.50
C ALA A 48 31.30 30.11 4.58
N GLN A 49 31.36 28.79 4.80
CA GLN A 49 32.29 27.86 4.12
C GLN A 49 31.59 26.81 3.23
N GLN A 50 30.26 26.88 3.10
CA GLN A 50 29.45 25.86 2.42
C GLN A 50 29.90 25.50 0.98
N PRO A 51 30.36 26.43 0.12
CA PRO A 51 30.82 26.08 -1.24
C PRO A 51 32.09 25.22 -1.26
N GLU A 52 33.04 25.51 -0.37
CA GLU A 52 34.32 24.77 -0.29
C GLU A 52 34.11 23.37 0.27
N VAL A 53 33.24 23.24 1.29
CA VAL A 53 32.87 21.93 1.85
C VAL A 53 32.15 21.07 0.80
N LEU A 54 31.26 21.66 0.00
CA LEU A 54 30.52 20.92 -1.03
C LEU A 54 31.46 20.34 -2.10
N ALA A 55 32.48 21.10 -2.52
CA ALA A 55 33.48 20.60 -3.47
C ALA A 55 34.28 19.40 -2.91
N GLU A 56 34.65 19.44 -1.63
CA GLU A 56 35.33 18.30 -0.97
C GLU A 56 34.39 17.11 -0.78
N VAL A 57 33.10 17.34 -0.51
CA VAL A 57 32.07 16.28 -0.45
C VAL A 57 31.99 15.54 -1.78
N VAL A 58 31.89 16.24 -2.93
CA VAL A 58 31.86 15.61 -4.26
C VAL A 58 33.13 14.78 -4.50
N ARG A 59 34.32 15.34 -4.21
CA ARG A 59 35.60 14.63 -4.35
C ARG A 59 35.70 13.36 -3.48
N LEU A 60 35.10 13.36 -2.30
CA LEU A 60 35.00 12.18 -1.44
C LEU A 60 34.04 11.12 -2.01
N VAL A 61 32.96 11.52 -2.69
CA VAL A 61 32.06 10.57 -3.39
C VAL A 61 32.73 9.96 -4.61
N GLU A 62 33.36 10.77 -5.48
CA GLU A 62 34.10 10.32 -6.67
C GLU A 62 35.24 9.35 -6.32
N SER A 63 35.91 9.56 -5.19
CA SER A 63 36.95 8.65 -4.69
C SER A 63 36.41 7.43 -3.91
N GLY A 64 35.10 7.17 -3.96
CA GLY A 64 34.43 6.02 -3.34
C GLY A 64 34.29 6.12 -1.81
N ARG A 65 34.71 7.22 -1.19
CA ARG A 65 34.71 7.44 0.27
C ARG A 65 33.36 7.98 0.78
N LYS A 66 32.26 7.35 0.37
CA LYS A 66 30.87 7.76 0.72
C LYS A 66 30.67 8.02 2.22
N ILE A 67 31.21 7.17 3.09
CA ILE A 67 31.06 7.32 4.55
C ILE A 67 31.66 8.63 5.07
N ASP A 68 32.78 9.07 4.51
CA ASP A 68 33.44 10.32 4.93
C ASP A 68 32.76 11.54 4.29
N ALA A 69 32.24 11.41 3.06
CA ALA A 69 31.36 12.42 2.46
C ALA A 69 30.09 12.65 3.30
N ILE A 70 29.43 11.57 3.77
CA ILE A 70 28.25 11.64 4.64
C ILE A 70 28.59 12.36 5.95
N LYS A 71 29.71 12.04 6.61
CA LYS A 71 30.13 12.73 7.84
C LYS A 71 30.38 14.21 7.61
N LEU A 72 31.16 14.56 6.59
CA LEU A 72 31.52 15.94 6.27
C LEU A 72 30.29 16.80 5.92
N PHE A 73 29.40 16.27 5.08
CA PHE A 73 28.14 16.93 4.75
C PHE A 73 27.24 17.10 5.98
N ARG A 74 27.10 16.04 6.79
CA ARG A 74 26.29 16.08 8.01
C ARG A 74 26.80 17.08 9.04
N GLU A 75 28.11 17.19 9.22
CA GLU A 75 28.74 18.12 10.16
C GLU A 75 28.62 19.58 9.68
N ALA A 76 28.83 19.84 8.39
CA ALA A 76 28.80 21.21 7.85
C ALA A 76 27.40 21.79 7.63
N PHE A 77 26.41 20.95 7.33
CA PHE A 77 25.01 21.37 7.12
C PHE A 77 24.08 21.05 8.30
N ASN A 78 24.59 20.38 9.34
CA ASN A 78 23.86 20.01 10.57
C ASN A 78 22.53 19.27 10.29
N VAL A 79 22.59 18.23 9.46
CA VAL A 79 21.43 17.44 9.01
C VAL A 79 21.31 16.07 9.71
N SER A 80 20.22 15.34 9.47
CA SER A 80 20.11 13.95 9.94
C SER A 80 21.05 13.03 9.16
N LEU A 81 21.29 11.82 9.70
CA LEU A 81 22.07 10.81 8.99
C LEU A 81 21.40 10.34 7.69
N LYS A 82 20.05 10.34 7.66
CA LYS A 82 19.27 9.96 6.48
C LYS A 82 19.45 10.99 5.38
N ASP A 83 19.20 12.27 5.67
CA ASP A 83 19.28 13.34 4.66
C ASP A 83 20.70 13.47 4.08
N ALA A 84 21.72 13.31 4.94
CA ALA A 84 23.10 13.27 4.48
C ALA A 84 23.36 12.08 3.55
N LYS A 85 22.84 10.88 3.87
CA LYS A 85 22.98 9.71 3.00
C LYS A 85 22.28 9.93 1.65
N ASP A 86 21.04 10.41 1.68
CA ASP A 86 20.22 10.61 0.48
C ASP A 86 20.89 11.60 -0.50
N VAL A 87 21.48 12.70 0.00
CA VAL A 87 22.26 13.64 -0.83
C VAL A 87 23.55 12.99 -1.38
N ILE A 88 24.27 12.20 -0.59
CA ILE A 88 25.50 11.53 -1.04
C ILE A 88 25.22 10.45 -2.09
N ASP A 89 24.11 9.72 -1.96
CA ASP A 89 23.72 8.71 -2.94
C ASP A 89 23.19 9.33 -4.24
N ALA A 90 22.52 10.50 -4.20
CA ALA A 90 22.20 11.28 -5.41
C ALA A 90 23.47 11.76 -6.15
N ILE A 91 24.46 12.31 -5.43
CA ILE A 91 25.75 12.72 -6.02
C ILE A 91 26.45 11.52 -6.67
N ALA A 92 26.44 10.34 -6.02
CA ALA A 92 27.06 9.14 -6.56
C ALA A 92 26.37 8.61 -7.83
N GLN A 93 25.07 8.82 -7.95
CA GLN A 93 24.26 8.46 -9.13
C GLN A 93 24.33 9.52 -10.24
N HIS A 94 25.17 10.55 -10.08
CA HIS A 94 25.34 11.67 -11.00
C HIS A 94 24.07 12.53 -11.20
N GLU A 95 23.12 12.46 -10.27
CA GLU A 95 21.87 13.20 -10.31
C GLU A 95 22.08 14.72 -10.09
N ASN A 96 21.12 15.54 -10.54
CA ASN A 96 21.17 16.98 -10.37
C ASN A 96 20.78 17.37 -8.93
N VAL A 97 21.73 17.93 -8.18
CA VAL A 97 21.50 18.42 -6.81
C VAL A 97 21.53 19.94 -6.78
N HIS A 98 20.45 20.56 -6.30
CA HIS A 98 20.32 22.02 -6.17
C HIS A 98 20.52 22.43 -4.71
N LEU A 99 21.63 23.11 -4.40
CA LEU A 99 21.93 23.58 -3.05
C LEU A 99 21.83 25.10 -2.95
N GLY A 100 21.02 25.60 -2.02
CA GLY A 100 20.96 27.03 -1.67
C GLY A 100 20.62 28.00 -2.81
N GLY A 101 19.97 27.53 -3.88
CA GLY A 101 19.68 28.33 -5.08
C GLY A 101 20.76 28.24 -6.18
N THR A 102 21.80 27.42 -5.99
CA THR A 102 22.78 27.08 -7.03
C THR A 102 22.55 25.66 -7.58
N SER A 103 22.58 25.55 -8.91
CA SER A 103 22.49 24.30 -9.67
C SER A 103 23.88 23.86 -10.13
N PHE A 104 24.28 22.61 -9.90
CA PHE A 104 25.53 22.07 -10.43
C PHE A 104 25.32 20.72 -11.10
N HIS A 105 25.89 20.57 -12.30
CA HIS A 105 26.04 19.26 -12.94
C HIS A 105 27.29 18.57 -12.40
N THR A 106 27.12 17.31 -12.01
CA THR A 106 28.18 16.38 -11.57
C THR A 106 29.29 16.17 -12.61
N GLY A 107 29.04 16.47 -13.89
CA GLY A 107 30.05 16.39 -14.96
C GLY A 107 30.87 17.65 -15.24
N SER A 108 30.47 18.83 -14.75
CA SER A 108 31.27 20.07 -14.87
C SER A 108 30.70 21.22 -14.05
N VAL A 109 31.48 21.75 -13.10
CA VAL A 109 31.09 22.91 -12.29
C VAL A 109 31.27 24.20 -13.09
N THR A 110 30.19 24.92 -13.36
CA THR A 110 30.24 26.33 -13.76
C THR A 110 29.24 27.12 -12.94
N VAL A 111 29.74 27.96 -12.02
CA VAL A 111 28.90 28.81 -11.16
C VAL A 111 28.44 30.02 -11.95
N SER A 112 27.15 30.36 -11.90
CA SER A 112 26.64 31.66 -12.36
C SER A 112 25.54 32.12 -11.41
N SER A 113 25.72 33.27 -10.80
CA SER A 113 24.82 33.83 -9.79
C SER A 113 23.79 34.76 -10.43
N TYR A 114 22.53 34.61 -10.01
CA TYR A 114 21.47 35.59 -10.25
C TYR A 114 20.80 35.93 -8.91
N SER A 115 20.58 37.22 -8.66
CA SER A 115 19.89 37.74 -7.48
C SER A 115 18.62 38.47 -7.91
N ASN A 116 17.48 38.04 -7.36
CA ASN A 116 16.23 38.80 -7.42
C ASN A 116 15.70 39.00 -5.99
N THR A 117 15.48 40.26 -5.61
CA THR A 117 14.88 40.67 -4.34
C THR A 117 13.41 41.07 -4.58
N PRO A 118 12.43 40.35 -4.02
CA PRO A 118 11.03 40.76 -4.12
C PRO A 118 10.76 42.01 -3.26
N THR A 119 9.97 42.94 -3.79
CA THR A 119 9.55 44.15 -3.08
C THR A 119 8.20 43.92 -2.41
N VAL A 120 8.10 44.10 -1.10
CA VAL A 120 6.83 43.95 -0.36
C VAL A 120 6.07 45.27 -0.34
N GLN A 121 4.83 45.29 -0.86
CA GLN A 121 3.86 46.34 -0.53
C GLN A 121 3.04 45.90 0.69
N THR A 122 2.84 46.82 1.64
CA THR A 122 2.06 46.58 2.86
C THR A 122 0.72 47.34 2.80
N SER A 123 -0.38 46.63 3.07
CA SER A 123 -1.66 47.23 3.42
C SER A 123 -1.97 46.96 4.89
N SER A 124 -2.42 47.97 5.62
CA SER A 124 -2.51 47.96 7.10
C SER A 124 -3.94 48.14 7.61
N GLY A 125 -4.21 47.62 8.82
CA GLY A 125 -5.47 47.80 9.56
C GLY A 125 -5.92 46.49 10.25
N ARG A 126 -5.57 46.19 11.50
CA ARG A 126 -5.99 46.78 12.81
C ARG A 126 -7.36 46.30 13.33
N GLY A 127 -7.32 45.58 14.45
CA GLY A 127 -8.47 45.23 15.31
C GLY A 127 -8.72 43.71 15.37
N CYS A 128 -8.87 43.06 16.54
CA CYS A 128 -8.67 43.53 17.90
C CYS A 128 -8.22 42.37 18.82
N LEU A 129 -7.50 42.75 19.86
CA LEU A 129 -7.25 42.04 21.12
C LEU A 129 -8.50 41.36 21.72
N ILE A 130 -8.23 40.55 22.76
CA ILE A 130 -9.14 39.83 23.68
C ILE A 130 -9.41 38.39 23.26
N PHE A 131 -8.60 37.45 23.78
CA PHE A 131 -9.06 36.18 24.39
C PHE A 131 -7.93 35.35 25.08
N ILE A 132 -6.66 35.69 24.87
CA ILE A 132 -5.51 34.97 25.47
C ILE A 132 -5.08 35.62 26.81
N VAL A 133 -5.90 35.45 27.86
CA VAL A 133 -5.52 35.79 29.25
C VAL A 133 -5.95 34.72 30.27
N PHE A 134 -6.90 33.83 29.95
CA PHE A 134 -7.58 33.02 30.96
C PHE A 134 -7.10 31.57 31.21
N LEU A 135 -6.11 31.05 30.47
CA LEU A 135 -5.76 29.61 30.54
C LEU A 135 -4.45 29.25 31.29
N VAL A 136 -3.75 30.21 31.90
CA VAL A 136 -2.37 29.98 32.42
C VAL A 136 -2.26 29.97 33.96
N VAL A 137 -3.38 30.10 34.69
CA VAL A 137 -3.36 30.28 36.17
C VAL A 137 -3.97 29.08 36.95
N ALA A 138 -4.41 28.01 36.28
CA ALA A 138 -5.23 26.96 36.91
C ALA A 138 -4.48 25.72 37.45
N LEU A 139 -3.18 25.51 37.19
CA LEU A 139 -2.50 24.23 37.46
C LEU A 139 -1.11 24.32 38.13
N ILE A 140 -0.82 25.38 38.88
CA ILE A 140 0.35 25.41 39.81
C ILE A 140 -0.05 26.07 41.14
N GLY A 141 -0.18 25.28 42.21
CA GLY A 141 -0.20 25.81 43.59
C GLY A 141 -0.97 24.98 44.61
N VAL A 142 -0.31 24.69 45.75
CA VAL A 142 -0.82 24.00 46.98
C VAL A 142 -1.07 22.49 46.79
N GLY A 143 -0.43 21.55 47.50
CA GLY A 143 0.45 21.61 48.69
C GLY A 143 -0.22 20.87 49.87
N ALA A 144 0.00 19.56 50.05
CA ALA A 144 1.05 18.93 50.89
C ALA A 144 0.54 18.50 52.30
N PHE A 145 1.25 17.53 52.94
CA PHE A 145 1.04 16.91 54.29
C PHE A 145 -0.03 15.80 54.42
N LEU A 146 0.15 14.69 55.17
CA LEU A 146 1.36 13.99 55.72
C LEU A 146 1.00 12.56 56.25
N PHE A 147 1.98 11.85 56.85
CA PHE A 147 2.01 10.48 57.46
C PHE A 147 2.33 9.33 56.47
N ILE A 148 3.52 8.69 56.42
CA ILE A 148 4.45 8.11 57.44
C ILE A 148 3.79 6.87 58.12
N VAL A 149 4.32 5.64 58.20
CA VAL A 149 5.69 5.07 58.45
C VAL A 149 5.92 3.72 57.63
N PRO A 150 7.02 2.91 57.75
CA PRO A 150 7.57 2.08 56.64
C PRO A 150 7.39 0.54 56.89
N THR A 151 8.16 -0.48 56.44
CA THR A 151 9.60 -0.59 56.02
C THR A 151 9.94 -1.93 55.33
N THR A 152 11.01 -1.94 54.50
CA THR A 152 11.95 -3.05 54.12
C THR A 152 11.47 -4.50 53.87
N LEU A 153 11.95 -5.10 52.76
CA LEU A 153 12.64 -6.42 52.61
C LEU A 153 12.80 -6.69 51.08
N THR A 154 13.99 -6.57 50.48
CA THR A 154 15.02 -7.62 50.20
C THR A 154 14.70 -8.65 49.12
N THR A 155 15.75 -9.09 48.43
CA THR A 155 15.78 -9.86 47.18
C THR A 155 15.67 -11.38 47.31
N SER A 156 15.06 -12.01 46.28
CA SER A 156 15.35 -13.34 45.69
C SER A 156 14.92 -14.64 46.41
N ARG A 157 14.87 -15.73 45.61
CA ARG A 157 14.73 -17.18 45.95
C ARG A 157 13.29 -17.67 46.25
N ILE A 158 12.87 -18.94 46.08
CA ILE A 158 13.47 -20.28 45.73
C ILE A 158 12.30 -21.16 45.13
N ILE A 159 12.40 -22.02 44.10
CA ILE A 159 12.97 -23.39 43.93
C ILE A 159 12.13 -24.58 44.50
N GLU A 160 12.02 -25.68 43.73
CA GLU A 160 11.61 -27.10 44.05
C GLU A 160 10.15 -27.37 44.50
N GLU A 161 9.57 -28.59 44.46
CA GLU A 161 10.02 -30.02 44.48
C GLU A 161 9.35 -30.88 43.35
N VAL A 162 9.82 -32.02 42.81
CA VAL A 162 10.69 -33.20 43.17
C VAL A 162 9.92 -34.50 43.48
N ARG A 163 10.13 -35.55 42.64
CA ARG A 163 10.26 -37.03 42.92
C ARG A 163 9.94 -37.86 41.65
N SER A 164 10.48 -39.06 41.40
CA SER A 164 11.53 -39.87 42.08
C SER A 164 12.03 -41.05 41.23
N VAL A 165 13.35 -41.35 41.28
CA VAL A 165 14.01 -42.64 41.64
C VAL A 165 13.49 -43.93 40.95
N THR A 166 14.32 -44.77 40.32
CA THR A 166 15.07 -45.88 40.98
C THR A 166 16.15 -46.50 40.06
N GLU A 167 17.39 -46.68 40.59
CA GLU A 167 18.44 -47.75 40.41
C GLU A 167 18.63 -48.52 39.07
N SER A 168 19.79 -49.13 38.71
CA SER A 168 21.19 -49.15 39.19
C SER A 168 22.13 -49.83 38.16
N ASN A 169 23.45 -49.81 38.37
CA ASN A 169 24.50 -50.38 37.48
C ASN A 169 24.51 -51.92 37.39
N THR A 170 24.95 -52.52 36.26
CA THR A 170 26.20 -53.36 36.18
C THR A 170 26.56 -53.93 34.77
N GLU A 171 27.84 -53.77 34.40
CA GLU A 171 28.79 -54.72 33.76
C GLU A 171 28.53 -55.58 32.47
N THR A 172 29.26 -55.19 31.40
CA THR A 172 30.28 -55.94 30.60
C THR A 172 29.99 -57.12 29.62
N SER A 173 30.58 -57.00 28.41
CA SER A 173 30.95 -58.04 27.40
C SER A 173 29.80 -58.57 26.49
N THR A 174 29.96 -58.96 25.22
CA THR A 174 31.09 -59.15 24.25
C THR A 174 30.62 -58.74 22.82
N GLN A 175 31.41 -58.00 22.02
CA GLN A 175 32.22 -58.43 20.85
C GLN A 175 31.50 -58.53 19.48
N GLU A 176 31.97 -57.73 18.50
CA GLU A 176 31.90 -57.82 17.00
C GLU A 176 30.51 -58.00 16.32
N ASP A 177 30.16 -57.38 15.18
CA ASP A 177 30.89 -56.63 14.14
C ASP A 177 30.15 -55.33 13.75
N THR A 178 30.86 -54.26 13.39
CA THR A 178 30.24 -53.12 12.65
C THR A 178 31.23 -52.46 11.68
N LEU A 179 30.85 -52.41 10.41
CA LEU A 179 31.58 -51.76 9.33
C LEU A 179 31.52 -50.23 9.47
N VAL A 180 32.67 -49.56 9.34
CA VAL A 180 32.77 -48.10 9.41
C VAL A 180 32.26 -47.46 8.11
N ILE A 181 31.24 -46.61 8.21
CA ILE A 181 30.95 -45.58 7.20
C ILE A 181 30.90 -44.23 7.94
N VAL A 182 31.80 -43.32 7.56
CA VAL A 182 31.82 -41.95 8.07
C VAL A 182 30.80 -41.14 7.29
N THR A 183 29.68 -40.77 7.91
CA THR A 183 28.74 -39.79 7.35
C THR A 183 29.18 -38.38 7.71
N THR A 184 29.81 -37.68 6.77
CA THR A 184 29.90 -36.22 6.80
C THR A 184 28.51 -35.63 6.58
N LEU A 185 27.98 -34.88 7.55
CA LEU A 185 26.84 -34.00 7.29
C LEU A 185 27.33 -32.80 6.48
N GLU A 186 26.93 -32.72 5.21
CA GLU A 186 26.90 -31.47 4.47
C GLU A 186 25.44 -31.03 4.28
N ALA A 187 25.16 -29.77 4.56
CA ALA A 187 23.84 -29.19 4.41
C ALA A 187 23.56 -28.93 2.91
N ILE A 188 22.46 -29.46 2.40
CA ILE A 188 22.02 -29.20 1.02
C ILE A 188 21.51 -27.76 0.93
N ILE A 189 22.20 -26.95 0.12
CA ILE A 189 21.74 -25.61 -0.27
C ILE A 189 20.86 -25.77 -1.52
N PRO A 190 19.57 -25.38 -1.50
CA PRO A 190 18.75 -25.35 -2.71
C PRO A 190 19.08 -24.10 -3.55
N GLY A 191 19.30 -24.26 -4.85
CA GLY A 191 19.38 -23.09 -5.77
C GLY A 191 20.43 -23.10 -6.88
N GLN A 192 20.75 -24.23 -7.52
CA GLN A 192 21.44 -24.25 -8.83
C GLN A 192 20.90 -25.39 -9.71
N VAL A 193 19.84 -25.13 -10.47
CA VAL A 193 19.48 -25.95 -11.65
C VAL A 193 19.79 -25.11 -12.87
N SER A 194 20.78 -25.53 -13.67
CA SER A 194 21.00 -24.96 -14.99
C SER A 194 19.92 -25.48 -15.95
N PRO A 195 19.43 -24.67 -16.89
CA PRO A 195 18.39 -25.12 -17.82
C PRO A 195 18.95 -26.20 -18.74
N SER A 196 18.34 -27.39 -18.70
CA SER A 196 18.44 -28.35 -19.80
C SER A 196 17.45 -27.92 -20.88
N ASP A 197 17.91 -27.82 -22.13
CA ASP A 197 17.07 -27.56 -23.30
C ASP A 197 16.02 -28.68 -23.50
N GLY A 198 14.90 -28.57 -22.81
CA GLY A 198 13.67 -29.33 -23.03
C GLY A 198 12.67 -28.43 -23.72
N ALA A 199 12.34 -28.73 -24.98
CA ALA A 199 11.43 -27.90 -25.78
C ALA A 199 10.08 -27.71 -25.05
N SER A 200 9.71 -26.45 -24.78
CA SER A 200 8.40 -26.14 -24.23
C SER A 200 7.33 -26.45 -25.27
N SER A 201 6.38 -27.31 -24.90
CA SER A 201 5.18 -27.55 -25.69
C SER A 201 4.12 -26.51 -25.34
N GLU A 202 4.42 -25.25 -25.62
CA GLU A 202 3.49 -24.14 -25.42
C GLU A 202 2.36 -24.19 -26.46
N GLY A 203 1.21 -24.69 -26.02
CA GLY A 203 -0.06 -24.17 -26.52
C GLY A 203 -0.17 -22.67 -26.22
N PRO A 204 -1.09 -21.94 -26.87
CA PRO A 204 -1.23 -20.51 -26.66
C PRO A 204 -1.46 -20.20 -25.17
N ALA A 205 -0.68 -19.26 -24.62
CA ALA A 205 -0.80 -18.84 -23.23
C ALA A 205 -2.24 -18.42 -22.90
N PHE A 206 -2.74 -18.80 -21.73
CA PHE A 206 -4.12 -18.51 -21.31
C PHE A 206 -4.42 -17.01 -21.30
N ALA A 207 -3.41 -16.18 -21.03
CA ALA A 207 -3.54 -14.73 -21.10
C ALA A 207 -2.26 -14.06 -21.63
N GLU A 208 -2.42 -12.88 -22.21
CA GLU A 208 -1.33 -12.02 -22.72
C GLU A 208 -1.40 -10.65 -22.02
N VAL A 209 -0.27 -10.13 -21.52
CA VAL A 209 -0.24 -8.77 -20.95
C VAL A 209 -0.33 -7.75 -22.08
N ILE A 210 -1.34 -6.88 -22.04
CA ILE A 210 -1.63 -5.89 -23.09
C ILE A 210 -1.48 -4.43 -22.63
N LEU A 211 -1.40 -4.19 -21.32
CA LEU A 211 -1.17 -2.88 -20.72
C LEU A 211 -0.49 -3.05 -19.35
N GLN A 212 0.46 -2.18 -19.06
CA GLN A 212 1.10 -2.03 -17.75
C GLN A 212 1.30 -0.54 -17.45
N PHE A 213 0.99 -0.10 -16.24
CA PHE A 213 1.30 1.24 -15.74
C PHE A 213 1.39 1.26 -14.21
N GLY A 214 2.11 2.24 -13.65
CA GLY A 214 2.59 2.19 -12.26
C GLY A 214 4.03 1.69 -12.22
N GLY A 215 4.37 0.88 -11.22
CA GLY A 215 5.69 0.26 -11.06
C GLY A 215 6.67 1.06 -10.20
N GLU A 216 6.47 2.38 -10.08
CA GLU A 216 7.32 3.28 -9.29
C GLU A 216 6.62 3.78 -8.03
N GLU A 217 7.29 3.66 -6.88
CA GLU A 217 6.78 4.15 -5.59
C GLU A 217 6.70 5.68 -5.57
N GLY A 218 5.53 6.23 -5.24
CA GLY A 218 5.39 7.68 -5.08
C GLY A 218 3.99 8.24 -4.92
N ILE A 219 3.92 9.58 -4.94
CA ILE A 219 2.68 10.35 -4.76
C ILE A 219 2.30 11.28 -5.92
N GLY A 220 3.05 11.21 -7.02
CA GLY A 220 2.70 11.93 -8.24
C GLY A 220 1.73 11.15 -9.13
N PRO A 221 1.17 11.80 -10.18
CA PRO A 221 0.38 11.15 -11.21
C PRO A 221 1.03 9.89 -11.79
N GLY A 222 0.35 8.75 -11.70
CA GLY A 222 0.84 7.46 -12.21
C GLY A 222 1.83 6.72 -11.31
N PHE A 223 2.17 7.27 -10.14
CA PHE A 223 2.98 6.58 -9.12
C PHE A 223 2.06 5.95 -8.08
N PHE A 224 2.38 4.74 -7.62
CA PHE A 224 1.59 4.02 -6.62
C PHE A 224 2.35 3.94 -5.29
N ASN A 225 1.66 3.78 -4.16
CA ASN A 225 2.33 3.77 -2.85
C ASN A 225 1.74 2.68 -1.95
N ASP A 226 0.49 2.84 -1.53
CA ASP A 226 -0.27 1.78 -0.87
C ASP A 226 -1.53 1.48 -1.67
N THR A 227 -1.40 1.43 -3.00
CA THR A 227 -2.50 1.23 -3.94
C THR A 227 -2.96 -0.23 -3.87
N ARG A 228 -4.21 -0.45 -3.47
CA ARG A 228 -4.77 -1.79 -3.23
C ARG A 228 -6.17 -2.00 -3.78
N ARG A 229 -6.76 -1.00 -4.45
CA ARG A 229 -8.11 -1.08 -4.98
C ARG A 229 -8.16 -0.78 -6.46
N LEU A 230 -8.98 -1.51 -7.19
CA LEU A 230 -9.30 -1.29 -8.59
C LEU A 230 -10.81 -1.18 -8.80
N ALA A 231 -11.19 -0.35 -9.76
CA ALA A 231 -12.54 -0.33 -10.31
C ALA A 231 -12.50 0.23 -11.74
N VAL A 232 -13.54 -0.04 -12.52
CA VAL A 232 -13.70 0.45 -13.90
C VAL A 232 -15.12 0.95 -14.11
N ASP A 233 -15.29 2.11 -14.77
CA ASP A 233 -16.60 2.68 -15.10
C ASP A 233 -17.15 2.21 -16.46
N GLY A 234 -18.30 2.74 -16.88
CA GLY A 234 -18.91 2.44 -18.18
C GLY A 234 -18.22 3.07 -19.40
N GLU A 235 -17.21 3.93 -19.21
CA GLU A 235 -16.36 4.48 -20.29
C GLU A 235 -15.02 3.73 -20.41
N GLY A 236 -14.75 2.79 -19.48
CA GLY A 236 -13.49 2.06 -19.40
C GLY A 236 -12.40 2.81 -18.63
N ASN A 237 -12.72 3.89 -17.91
CA ASN A 237 -11.76 4.57 -17.07
C ASN A 237 -11.39 3.69 -15.87
N ILE A 238 -10.09 3.56 -15.60
CA ILE A 238 -9.54 2.74 -14.52
C ILE A 238 -9.32 3.62 -13.29
N TYR A 239 -9.89 3.22 -12.16
CA TYR A 239 -9.74 3.86 -10.87
C TYR A 239 -8.81 3.04 -10.00
N THR A 240 -7.79 3.66 -9.42
CA THR A 240 -6.91 3.04 -8.43
C THR A 240 -7.03 3.75 -7.09
N GLY A 241 -7.13 2.98 -6.00
CA GLY A 241 -7.31 3.50 -4.65
C GLY A 241 -6.19 3.09 -3.70
N ASP A 242 -5.60 4.07 -3.02
CA ASP A 242 -4.67 3.84 -1.91
C ASP A 242 -5.44 3.42 -0.65
N TYR A 243 -5.04 2.27 -0.08
CA TYR A 243 -5.62 1.71 1.13
C TYR A 243 -5.50 2.66 2.32
N SER A 244 -4.32 3.26 2.53
CA SER A 244 -4.10 4.29 3.54
C SER A 244 -4.06 5.68 2.92
N GLY A 245 -4.74 6.64 3.53
CA GLY A 245 -4.69 8.05 3.15
C GLY A 245 -5.58 8.44 1.98
N GLY A 246 -6.47 7.54 1.53
CA GLY A 246 -7.65 7.85 0.72
C GLY A 246 -7.42 8.46 -0.66
N ARG A 247 -6.20 8.42 -1.19
CA ARG A 247 -5.89 8.92 -2.53
C ARG A 247 -6.52 8.02 -3.60
N ILE A 248 -7.27 8.64 -4.51
CA ILE A 248 -7.73 8.00 -5.75
C ILE A 248 -6.96 8.58 -6.93
N GLN A 249 -6.60 7.73 -7.88
CA GLN A 249 -6.11 8.12 -9.21
C GLN A 249 -7.02 7.52 -10.29
N VAL A 250 -7.21 8.27 -11.37
CA VAL A 250 -8.07 7.88 -12.50
C VAL A 250 -7.24 7.89 -13.77
N PHE A 251 -7.41 6.86 -14.59
CA PHE A 251 -6.71 6.65 -15.85
C PHE A 251 -7.75 6.31 -16.93
N ASP A 252 -7.46 6.58 -18.21
CA ASP A 252 -8.28 6.05 -19.30
C ASP A 252 -8.03 4.55 -19.52
N ALA A 253 -8.83 3.91 -20.39
CA ALA A 253 -8.68 2.50 -20.74
C ALA A 253 -7.31 2.11 -21.34
N ALA A 254 -6.47 3.10 -21.71
CA ALA A 254 -5.10 2.92 -22.19
C ALA A 254 -4.04 3.20 -21.10
N GLY A 255 -4.44 3.37 -19.84
CA GLY A 255 -3.55 3.59 -18.70
C GLY A 255 -2.98 5.01 -18.61
N LYS A 256 -3.51 5.96 -19.38
CA LYS A 256 -3.06 7.36 -19.31
C LYS A 256 -3.78 8.07 -18.18
N PHE A 257 -3.01 8.68 -17.28
CA PHE A 257 -3.53 9.47 -16.16
C PHE A 257 -4.50 10.58 -16.61
N LEU A 258 -5.63 10.68 -15.91
CA LEU A 258 -6.69 11.68 -16.10
C LEU A 258 -6.81 12.60 -14.88
N ALA A 259 -6.89 12.06 -13.67
CA ALA A 259 -7.19 12.82 -12.46
C ALA A 259 -6.60 12.18 -11.20
N THR A 260 -6.43 12.99 -10.14
CA THR A 260 -6.20 12.50 -8.78
C THR A 260 -6.93 13.38 -7.78
N TRP A 261 -7.44 12.76 -6.72
CA TRP A 261 -8.14 13.41 -5.63
C TRP A 261 -8.04 12.55 -4.36
N ASN A 262 -8.61 13.02 -3.25
CA ASN A 262 -8.47 12.36 -1.95
C ASN A 262 -9.82 12.31 -1.20
N ALA A 263 -10.19 11.13 -0.70
CA ALA A 263 -11.41 10.83 0.05
C ALA A 263 -11.29 11.03 1.57
N GLY A 264 -10.10 11.39 2.06
CA GLY A 264 -9.78 11.69 3.46
C GLY A 264 -8.35 11.29 3.83
N GLU A 265 -7.62 12.19 4.49
CA GLU A 265 -6.20 11.98 4.86
C GLU A 265 -6.01 10.88 5.93
N ASP A 266 -6.96 10.71 6.85
CA ASP A 266 -6.98 9.66 7.89
C ASP A 266 -7.91 8.48 7.52
N LEU A 267 -7.84 8.01 6.27
CA LEU A 267 -8.73 6.98 5.73
C LEU A 267 -8.04 5.62 5.59
N TYR A 268 -8.74 4.55 5.99
CA TYR A 268 -8.44 3.17 5.62
C TYR A 268 -9.59 2.59 4.77
N MET A 269 -9.26 2.13 3.56
CA MET A 269 -10.24 1.71 2.54
C MET A 269 -10.46 0.19 2.56
N SER A 270 -11.52 -0.27 3.22
CA SER A 270 -11.91 -1.70 3.21
C SER A 270 -12.54 -2.14 1.90
N GLY A 271 -13.02 -1.21 1.06
CA GLY A 271 -13.41 -1.52 -0.32
C GLY A 271 -13.63 -0.28 -1.18
N MET A 272 -13.61 -0.46 -2.50
CA MET A 272 -13.93 0.57 -3.47
C MET A 272 -14.61 -0.09 -4.67
N THR A 273 -15.64 0.55 -5.22
CA THR A 273 -16.14 0.20 -6.55
C THR A 273 -16.66 1.43 -7.28
N VAL A 274 -17.00 1.28 -8.55
CA VAL A 274 -17.47 2.37 -9.41
C VAL A 274 -18.71 1.92 -10.17
N ASP A 275 -19.70 2.80 -10.31
CA ASP A 275 -20.88 2.54 -11.14
C ASP A 275 -20.62 2.84 -12.62
N ARG A 276 -21.58 2.48 -13.47
CA ARG A 276 -21.47 2.72 -14.92
C ARG A 276 -21.44 4.19 -15.34
N ALA A 277 -21.77 5.12 -14.43
CA ALA A 277 -21.77 6.56 -14.66
C ALA A 277 -20.53 7.28 -14.08
N GLY A 278 -19.57 6.53 -13.51
CA GLY A 278 -18.36 7.10 -12.91
C GLY A 278 -18.55 7.62 -11.48
N THR A 279 -19.60 7.22 -10.77
CA THR A 279 -19.72 7.44 -9.32
C THR A 279 -18.83 6.44 -8.58
N VAL A 280 -17.91 6.93 -7.76
CA VAL A 280 -17.02 6.09 -6.94
C VAL A 280 -17.64 5.88 -5.57
N TYR A 281 -17.75 4.63 -5.16
CA TYR A 281 -18.27 4.20 -3.86
C TYR A 281 -17.11 3.69 -3.02
N ILE A 282 -16.83 4.35 -1.90
CA ILE A 282 -15.72 4.04 -1.00
C ILE A 282 -16.30 3.50 0.31
N LEU A 283 -15.94 2.26 0.64
CA LEU A 283 -16.23 1.63 1.93
C LEU A 283 -15.08 1.91 2.90
N LYS A 284 -15.39 2.61 4.00
CA LYS A 284 -14.45 2.93 5.09
C LYS A 284 -15.20 2.91 6.42
N ASN A 285 -14.59 2.38 7.49
CA ASN A 285 -15.21 2.37 8.83
C ASN A 285 -16.68 1.89 8.84
N TYR A 286 -17.01 0.89 8.03
CA TYR A 286 -18.35 0.32 7.81
C TYR A 286 -19.41 1.28 7.23
N ILE A 287 -19.02 2.45 6.72
CA ILE A 287 -19.88 3.35 5.95
C ILE A 287 -19.46 3.38 4.48
N VAL A 288 -20.45 3.52 3.58
CA VAL A 288 -20.22 3.71 2.14
C VAL A 288 -20.45 5.17 1.78
N GLU A 289 -19.43 5.83 1.26
CA GLU A 289 -19.50 7.20 0.77
C GLU A 289 -19.36 7.27 -0.75
N LYS A 290 -20.08 8.21 -1.37
CA LYS A 290 -20.13 8.40 -2.82
C LYS A 290 -19.36 9.64 -3.24
N TYR A 291 -18.65 9.55 -4.35
CA TYR A 291 -17.84 10.63 -4.92
C TYR A 291 -18.03 10.70 -6.44
N ASN A 292 -17.95 11.88 -7.03
CA ASN A 292 -17.78 12.01 -8.47
C ASN A 292 -16.38 11.51 -8.84
N GLY A 293 -16.29 10.54 -9.75
CA GLY A 293 -15.01 9.87 -10.02
C GLY A 293 -13.93 10.75 -10.62
N LEU A 294 -14.27 11.75 -11.44
CA LEU A 294 -13.26 12.61 -12.06
C LEU A 294 -12.85 13.80 -11.15
N THR A 295 -13.79 14.37 -10.39
CA THR A 295 -13.53 15.57 -9.59
C THR A 295 -13.21 15.29 -8.12
N GLY A 296 -13.57 14.11 -7.60
CA GLY A 296 -13.53 13.82 -6.17
C GLY A 296 -14.56 14.58 -5.34
N GLU A 297 -15.57 15.20 -5.97
CA GLU A 297 -16.66 15.87 -5.25
C GLU A 297 -17.48 14.84 -4.44
N PHE A 298 -17.62 15.08 -3.14
CA PHE A 298 -18.44 14.23 -2.26
C PHE A 298 -19.93 14.37 -2.57
N LEU A 299 -20.58 13.25 -2.91
CA LEU A 299 -21.98 13.16 -3.31
C LEU A 299 -22.92 12.62 -2.21
N GLY A 300 -22.38 12.35 -1.02
CA GLY A 300 -23.14 11.89 0.15
C GLY A 300 -22.80 10.47 0.61
N THR A 301 -23.18 10.17 1.85
CA THR A 301 -23.14 8.82 2.43
C THR A 301 -24.36 8.01 1.96
N LEU A 302 -24.21 6.69 1.87
CA LEU A 302 -25.31 5.77 1.58
C LEU A 302 -25.93 5.26 2.88
N ASP A 303 -27.24 5.46 3.05
CA ASP A 303 -28.01 4.94 4.19
C ASP A 303 -28.28 3.44 3.99
N LEU A 304 -27.53 2.58 4.68
CA LEU A 304 -27.63 1.12 4.56
C LEU A 304 -28.49 0.49 5.68
N PRO A 305 -29.20 -0.63 5.40
CA PRO A 305 -29.94 -1.39 6.41
C PRO A 305 -29.03 -1.85 7.54
N GLY A 306 -29.51 -1.79 8.79
CA GLY A 306 -28.71 -2.04 10.00
C GLY A 306 -27.91 -0.83 10.49
N GLY A 307 -27.62 0.13 9.61
CA GLY A 307 -26.88 1.36 9.93
C GLY A 307 -25.43 1.09 10.36
N ASN A 308 -24.83 2.07 11.04
CA ASN A 308 -23.39 2.08 11.37
C ASN A 308 -22.90 0.97 12.32
N ASN A 309 -23.77 0.05 12.75
CA ASN A 309 -23.42 -1.11 13.57
C ASN A 309 -23.18 -2.38 12.74
N THR A 310 -23.63 -2.42 11.48
CA THR A 310 -23.42 -3.56 10.60
C THR A 310 -21.99 -3.54 10.08
N ILE A 311 -21.25 -4.61 10.34
CA ILE A 311 -19.90 -4.79 9.82
C ILE A 311 -20.00 -5.09 8.32
N LEU A 312 -19.38 -4.23 7.52
CA LEU A 312 -19.31 -4.30 6.06
C LEU A 312 -17.85 -4.36 5.64
N GLU A 313 -17.49 -5.37 4.85
CA GLU A 313 -16.11 -5.76 4.60
C GLU A 313 -15.67 -5.51 3.16
N THR A 314 -16.54 -5.72 2.17
CA THR A 314 -16.24 -5.52 0.76
C THR A 314 -17.41 -4.93 -0.03
N ILE A 315 -17.10 -4.35 -1.20
CA ILE A 315 -18.03 -3.73 -2.13
C ILE A 315 -17.56 -3.97 -3.56
N SER A 316 -18.46 -4.33 -4.47
CA SER A 316 -18.14 -4.67 -5.87
C SER A 316 -19.31 -4.32 -6.80
N THR A 317 -19.05 -4.14 -8.09
CA THR A 317 -20.06 -3.84 -9.12
C THR A 317 -20.20 -5.02 -10.08
N ASP A 318 -21.43 -5.40 -10.43
CA ASP A 318 -21.70 -6.43 -11.45
C ASP A 318 -21.60 -5.87 -12.88
N PRO A 319 -21.52 -6.74 -13.92
CA PRO A 319 -21.46 -6.28 -15.31
C PRO A 319 -22.69 -5.47 -15.79
N ASP A 320 -23.82 -5.48 -15.10
CA ASP A 320 -24.96 -4.60 -15.41
C ASP A 320 -24.81 -3.21 -14.78
N GLY A 321 -23.96 -3.05 -13.75
CA GLY A 321 -23.80 -1.82 -12.98
C GLY A 321 -24.49 -1.81 -11.62
N ARG A 322 -24.98 -2.95 -11.12
CA ARG A 322 -25.50 -3.06 -9.74
C ARG A 322 -24.36 -3.20 -8.77
N ILE A 323 -24.52 -2.61 -7.58
CA ILE A 323 -23.48 -2.62 -6.54
C ILE A 323 -23.86 -3.61 -5.44
N TYR A 324 -22.94 -4.49 -5.09
CA TYR A 324 -23.07 -5.49 -4.04
C TYR A 324 -22.17 -5.09 -2.88
N ILE A 325 -22.74 -5.00 -1.67
CA ILE A 325 -22.05 -4.62 -0.45
C ILE A 325 -22.22 -5.77 0.54
N VAL A 326 -21.10 -6.29 1.05
CA VAL A 326 -21.07 -7.57 1.76
C VAL A 326 -20.26 -7.46 3.06
N GLY A 327 -20.77 -8.04 4.13
CA GLY A 327 -20.07 -8.30 5.38
C GLY A 327 -20.76 -9.40 6.18
N ASP A 328 -20.24 -9.70 7.38
CA ASP A 328 -20.62 -10.86 8.20
C ASP A 328 -22.14 -11.04 8.36
N GLU A 329 -22.84 -9.96 8.71
CA GLU A 329 -24.27 -9.98 9.08
C GLU A 329 -25.19 -9.50 7.94
N ARG A 330 -24.63 -9.09 6.78
CA ARG A 330 -25.41 -8.43 5.73
C ARG A 330 -24.88 -8.59 4.31
N LEU A 331 -25.81 -8.84 3.40
CA LEU A 331 -25.63 -8.68 1.96
C LEU A 331 -26.67 -7.71 1.44
N VAL A 332 -26.23 -6.60 0.86
CA VAL A 332 -27.08 -5.55 0.27
C VAL A 332 -26.73 -5.41 -1.20
N ARG A 333 -27.74 -5.27 -2.06
CA ARG A 333 -27.56 -4.87 -3.46
C ARG A 333 -28.27 -3.56 -3.76
N LEU A 334 -27.62 -2.72 -4.55
CA LEU A 334 -28.17 -1.51 -5.15
C LEU A 334 -28.46 -1.74 -6.63
N ASP A 335 -29.61 -1.27 -7.10
CA ASP A 335 -29.91 -1.14 -8.51
C ASP A 335 -29.04 -0.06 -9.19
N ASN A 336 -29.11 0.01 -10.52
CA ASN A 336 -28.37 0.99 -11.33
C ASN A 336 -28.81 2.46 -11.11
N SER A 337 -29.82 2.71 -10.26
CA SER A 337 -30.23 4.04 -9.81
C SER A 337 -29.78 4.34 -8.37
N GLY A 338 -29.05 3.42 -7.74
CA GLY A 338 -28.55 3.52 -6.37
C GLY A 338 -29.58 3.18 -5.28
N ASN A 339 -30.74 2.60 -5.62
CA ASN A 339 -31.73 2.15 -4.63
C ASN A 339 -31.44 0.72 -4.19
N ILE A 340 -31.69 0.41 -2.92
CA ILE A 340 -31.57 -0.96 -2.41
C ILE A 340 -32.68 -1.83 -3.01
N ASP A 341 -32.30 -2.91 -3.72
CA ASP A 341 -33.23 -3.86 -4.35
C ASP A 341 -33.10 -5.30 -3.78
N LEU A 342 -32.02 -5.59 -3.04
CA LEU A 342 -31.84 -6.81 -2.24
C LEU A 342 -31.25 -6.45 -0.88
N ASP A 343 -31.76 -7.07 0.18
CA ASP A 343 -31.34 -6.84 1.56
C ASP A 343 -31.50 -8.13 2.37
N ILE A 344 -30.38 -8.77 2.72
CA ILE A 344 -30.34 -10.08 3.40
C ILE A 344 -29.60 -9.94 4.72
N ALA A 345 -30.30 -10.27 5.81
CA ALA A 345 -29.70 -10.49 7.13
C ALA A 345 -29.06 -11.88 7.21
N ASP A 346 -27.91 -11.98 7.88
CA ASP A 346 -27.20 -13.24 8.13
C ASP A 346 -27.02 -14.12 6.86
N PRO A 347 -26.51 -13.56 5.75
CA PRO A 347 -26.55 -14.18 4.41
C PRO A 347 -25.82 -15.53 4.33
N PHE A 348 -24.99 -15.86 5.32
CA PHE A 348 -24.14 -17.04 5.35
C PHE A 348 -24.60 -18.12 6.35
N ALA A 349 -25.69 -17.89 7.08
CA ALA A 349 -26.13 -18.77 8.17
C ALA A 349 -26.40 -20.24 7.75
N ASP A 350 -26.86 -20.45 6.51
CA ASP A 350 -27.14 -21.77 5.95
C ASP A 350 -25.96 -22.39 5.16
N ILE A 351 -24.79 -21.73 5.12
CA ILE A 351 -23.63 -22.21 4.35
C ILE A 351 -22.80 -23.21 5.19
N PRO A 352 -22.60 -24.46 4.72
CA PRO A 352 -21.84 -25.46 5.46
C PRO A 352 -20.38 -25.05 5.68
N ASN A 353 -19.91 -25.10 6.93
CA ASN A 353 -18.52 -24.77 7.31
C ASN A 353 -18.04 -23.42 6.78
N PHE A 354 -18.91 -22.41 6.74
CA PHE A 354 -18.53 -21.07 6.29
C PHE A 354 -17.38 -20.51 7.13
N ASP A 355 -16.26 -20.26 6.48
CA ASP A 355 -15.01 -19.78 7.09
C ASP A 355 -14.36 -18.70 6.21
N VAL A 356 -14.21 -17.51 6.81
CA VAL A 356 -13.78 -16.26 6.20
C VAL A 356 -13.06 -15.40 7.25
N LEU A 357 -11.86 -14.92 6.94
CA LEU A 357 -11.11 -13.91 7.71
C LEU A 357 -10.89 -12.62 6.90
N ARG A 358 -11.15 -12.68 5.60
CA ARG A 358 -11.18 -11.57 4.65
C ARG A 358 -12.12 -11.96 3.53
N TYR A 359 -13.00 -11.04 3.16
CA TYR A 359 -13.86 -11.19 2.00
C TYR A 359 -13.19 -10.58 0.78
N ASP A 360 -13.34 -11.26 -0.34
CA ASP A 360 -13.46 -10.58 -1.62
C ASP A 360 -14.71 -11.08 -2.35
N VAL A 361 -15.28 -10.25 -3.23
CA VAL A 361 -16.52 -10.56 -3.95
C VAL A 361 -16.48 -10.07 -5.38
N ALA A 362 -16.84 -10.96 -6.31
CA ALA A 362 -17.18 -10.59 -7.67
C ALA A 362 -18.51 -11.25 -8.07
N VAL A 363 -19.15 -10.67 -9.08
CA VAL A 363 -20.50 -11.07 -9.51
C VAL A 363 -20.47 -11.35 -11.00
N ASP A 364 -21.05 -12.48 -11.43
CA ASP A 364 -21.12 -12.83 -12.85
C ASP A 364 -22.28 -12.12 -13.57
N GLY A 365 -22.29 -12.17 -14.90
CA GLY A 365 -23.36 -11.56 -15.72
C GLY A 365 -24.75 -12.20 -15.58
N ALA A 366 -24.91 -13.24 -14.74
CA ALA A 366 -26.20 -13.78 -14.33
C ALA A 366 -26.60 -13.35 -12.90
N GLY A 367 -25.79 -12.50 -12.25
CA GLY A 367 -25.98 -12.02 -10.90
C GLY A 367 -25.55 -13.02 -9.82
N ASN A 368 -24.88 -14.13 -10.15
CA ASN A 368 -24.37 -15.03 -9.12
C ASN A 368 -23.23 -14.35 -8.36
N ILE A 369 -23.24 -14.50 -7.04
CA ILE A 369 -22.31 -13.84 -6.13
C ILE A 369 -21.23 -14.84 -5.75
N ILE A 370 -19.98 -14.58 -6.16
CA ILE A 370 -18.84 -15.44 -5.89
C ILE A 370 -18.03 -14.79 -4.79
N LEU A 371 -17.87 -15.50 -3.67
CA LEU A 371 -17.20 -15.05 -2.46
C LEU A 371 -15.93 -15.86 -2.24
N LEU A 372 -14.81 -15.16 -2.04
CA LEU A 372 -13.57 -15.77 -1.61
C LEU A 372 -13.50 -15.79 -0.08
N GLY A 373 -13.34 -16.98 0.48
CA GLY A 373 -12.97 -17.19 1.88
C GLY A 373 -11.53 -17.65 2.04
N ASN A 374 -11.20 -18.17 3.23
CA ASN A 374 -9.82 -18.50 3.58
C ASN A 374 -9.17 -19.54 2.66
N GLU A 375 -9.91 -20.62 2.39
CA GLU A 375 -9.44 -21.81 1.67
C GLU A 375 -10.54 -22.38 0.74
N SER A 376 -11.61 -21.60 0.51
CA SER A 376 -12.78 -22.01 -0.26
C SER A 376 -13.38 -20.83 -1.01
N ILE A 377 -14.08 -21.14 -2.10
CA ILE A 377 -14.94 -20.22 -2.83
C ILE A 377 -16.38 -20.67 -2.63
N TYR A 378 -17.25 -19.73 -2.27
CA TYR A 378 -18.68 -19.95 -2.09
C TYR A 378 -19.42 -19.24 -3.23
N LYS A 379 -20.37 -19.93 -3.85
CA LYS A 379 -21.23 -19.37 -4.90
C LYS A 379 -22.66 -19.25 -4.39
N LEU A 380 -23.23 -18.05 -4.49
CA LEU A 380 -24.65 -17.77 -4.24
C LEU A 380 -25.35 -17.41 -5.56
N ASP A 381 -26.67 -17.57 -5.62
CA ASP A 381 -27.48 -17.02 -6.71
C ASP A 381 -27.72 -15.50 -6.54
N ALA A 382 -28.38 -14.88 -7.51
CA ALA A 382 -28.74 -13.47 -7.50
C ALA A 382 -29.72 -13.04 -6.38
N ASN A 383 -30.17 -13.96 -5.53
CA ASN A 383 -30.98 -13.70 -4.33
C ASN A 383 -30.24 -14.11 -3.05
N GLY A 384 -28.91 -14.32 -3.12
CA GLY A 384 -28.06 -14.72 -2.00
C GLY A 384 -28.24 -16.16 -1.53
N ARG A 385 -28.97 -17.02 -2.26
CA ARG A 385 -29.12 -18.42 -1.89
C ARG A 385 -27.84 -19.18 -2.25
N PHE A 386 -27.28 -19.92 -1.29
CA PHE A 386 -26.15 -20.82 -1.52
C PHE A 386 -26.42 -21.85 -2.65
N LEU A 387 -25.47 -21.93 -3.58
CA LEU A 387 -25.47 -22.84 -4.72
C LEU A 387 -24.40 -23.92 -4.60
N ASP A 388 -23.15 -23.53 -4.34
CA ASP A 388 -22.00 -24.43 -4.40
C ASP A 388 -20.80 -23.92 -3.57
N GLN A 389 -19.89 -24.83 -3.20
CA GLN A 389 -18.61 -24.53 -2.53
C GLN A 389 -17.52 -25.42 -3.11
N PHE A 390 -16.39 -24.81 -3.48
CA PHE A 390 -15.23 -25.55 -3.99
C PHE A 390 -13.90 -24.92 -3.54
N GLY A 391 -12.80 -25.59 -3.85
CA GLY A 391 -11.46 -25.24 -3.40
C GLY A 391 -11.13 -25.80 -2.01
N SER A 392 -9.84 -25.97 -1.77
CA SER A 392 -9.28 -26.42 -0.48
C SER A 392 -7.82 -26.01 -0.40
N LYS A 393 -7.24 -26.01 0.81
CA LYS A 393 -5.81 -25.77 1.00
C LYS A 393 -4.95 -26.89 0.43
N GLY A 394 -3.90 -26.52 -0.29
CA GLY A 394 -2.83 -27.42 -0.69
C GLY A 394 -2.09 -26.96 -1.94
N GLU A 395 -1.10 -27.74 -2.34
CA GLU A 395 -0.16 -27.37 -3.41
C GLU A 395 -0.59 -27.89 -4.79
N ALA A 396 -1.71 -28.62 -4.88
CA ALA A 396 -2.21 -29.14 -6.15
C ALA A 396 -2.78 -28.02 -7.05
N GLU A 397 -2.89 -28.31 -8.35
CA GLU A 397 -3.35 -27.34 -9.34
C GLU A 397 -4.77 -26.81 -9.05
N ASP A 398 -5.64 -27.67 -8.54
CA ASP A 398 -7.03 -27.40 -8.14
C ASP A 398 -7.21 -26.91 -6.69
N GLN A 399 -6.11 -26.70 -5.96
CA GLN A 399 -6.09 -26.23 -4.57
C GLN A 399 -5.52 -24.81 -4.44
N PHE A 400 -5.71 -24.17 -3.29
CA PHE A 400 -5.12 -22.87 -2.94
C PHE A 400 -3.90 -23.08 -2.03
N PHE A 401 -2.75 -22.56 -2.44
CA PHE A 401 -1.48 -22.80 -1.76
C PHE A 401 -1.40 -22.05 -0.44
N THR A 402 -1.58 -20.72 -0.44
CA THR A 402 -1.51 -19.90 0.79
C THR A 402 -2.23 -18.56 0.62
N SER A 403 -3.33 -18.39 1.36
CA SER A 403 -4.02 -17.10 1.56
C SER A 403 -4.40 -16.40 0.24
N PRO A 404 -5.36 -16.93 -0.53
CA PRO A 404 -5.87 -16.23 -1.70
C PRO A 404 -6.42 -14.85 -1.29
N THR A 405 -6.19 -13.84 -2.11
CA THR A 405 -6.36 -12.41 -1.72
C THR A 405 -7.38 -11.63 -2.51
N ALA A 406 -7.62 -12.02 -3.76
CA ALA A 406 -8.49 -11.33 -4.72
C ALA A 406 -9.10 -12.34 -5.68
N LEU A 407 -10.30 -12.03 -6.20
CA LEU A 407 -11.03 -12.86 -7.15
C LEU A 407 -11.66 -12.02 -8.28
N ALA A 408 -11.82 -12.60 -9.46
CA ALA A 408 -12.59 -11.99 -10.54
C ALA A 408 -13.40 -13.06 -11.29
N VAL A 409 -14.48 -12.67 -11.97
CA VAL A 409 -15.32 -13.59 -12.76
C VAL A 409 -15.60 -12.99 -14.14
N ASP A 410 -15.40 -13.77 -15.20
CA ASP A 410 -15.55 -13.31 -16.58
C ASP A 410 -16.94 -13.58 -17.19
N GLY A 411 -17.17 -13.06 -18.39
CA GLY A 411 -18.42 -13.24 -19.13
C GLY A 411 -18.73 -14.68 -19.57
N LYS A 412 -17.85 -15.64 -19.28
CA LYS A 412 -18.06 -17.09 -19.47
C LYS A 412 -18.30 -17.80 -18.14
N GLY A 413 -18.32 -17.08 -17.03
CA GLY A 413 -18.43 -17.63 -15.68
C GLY A 413 -17.17 -18.36 -15.23
N ARG A 414 -16.00 -18.06 -15.81
CA ARG A 414 -14.70 -18.55 -15.30
C ARG A 414 -14.29 -17.70 -14.11
N ILE A 415 -13.76 -18.35 -13.09
CA ILE A 415 -13.42 -17.75 -11.80
C ILE A 415 -11.89 -17.68 -11.72
N PHE A 416 -11.38 -16.48 -11.51
CA PHE A 416 -9.97 -16.13 -11.41
C PHE A 416 -9.66 -15.86 -9.95
N VAL A 417 -8.59 -16.46 -9.43
CA VAL A 417 -8.25 -16.41 -8.01
C VAL A 417 -6.76 -16.16 -7.89
N ASN A 418 -6.38 -15.07 -7.24
CA ASN A 418 -4.97 -14.83 -6.96
C ASN A 418 -4.47 -15.78 -5.87
N ASP A 419 -3.43 -16.56 -6.16
CA ASP A 419 -2.69 -17.40 -5.22
C ASP A 419 -1.18 -17.10 -5.30
N PHE A 420 -0.38 -17.67 -4.40
CA PHE A 420 1.07 -17.41 -4.31
C PHE A 420 1.85 -17.75 -5.60
N TRP A 421 1.35 -18.68 -6.42
CA TRP A 421 1.98 -19.16 -7.65
C TRP A 421 1.41 -18.52 -8.93
N GLY A 422 0.60 -17.48 -8.80
CA GLY A 422 -0.08 -16.81 -9.91
C GLY A 422 -1.60 -16.87 -9.81
N ILE A 423 -2.28 -16.53 -10.89
CA ILE A 423 -3.75 -16.41 -10.90
C ILE A 423 -4.31 -17.74 -11.41
N LYS A 424 -4.86 -18.54 -10.49
CA LYS A 424 -5.54 -19.80 -10.79
C LYS A 424 -6.89 -19.52 -11.46
N VAL A 425 -7.20 -20.26 -12.51
CA VAL A 425 -8.44 -20.12 -13.27
C VAL A 425 -9.25 -21.41 -13.19
N PHE A 426 -10.54 -21.26 -12.90
CA PHE A 426 -11.51 -22.35 -12.75
C PHE A 426 -12.71 -22.11 -13.68
N GLU A 427 -13.36 -23.19 -14.10
CA GLU A 427 -14.75 -23.12 -14.56
C GLU A 427 -15.68 -22.75 -13.39
N GLY A 428 -16.87 -22.21 -13.68
CA GLY A 428 -17.87 -21.84 -12.66
C GLY A 428 -18.50 -23.00 -11.87
N ASN A 429 -17.95 -24.21 -12.00
CA ASN A 429 -18.23 -25.45 -11.24
C ASN A 429 -17.03 -25.89 -10.36
N GLY A 430 -15.98 -25.07 -10.26
CA GLY A 430 -14.77 -25.36 -9.51
C GLY A 430 -13.72 -26.23 -10.22
N ARG A 431 -13.92 -26.64 -11.48
CA ARG A 431 -12.91 -27.39 -12.23
C ARG A 431 -11.75 -26.47 -12.66
N TYR A 432 -10.53 -26.79 -12.23
CA TYR A 432 -9.32 -26.09 -12.67
C TYR A 432 -9.15 -26.11 -14.20
N LEU A 433 -8.66 -25.00 -14.74
CA LEU A 433 -8.38 -24.76 -16.16
C LEU A 433 -6.91 -24.50 -16.44
N ALA A 434 -6.32 -23.53 -15.75
CA ALA A 434 -4.97 -23.03 -15.98
C ALA A 434 -4.50 -22.16 -14.81
N THR A 435 -3.20 -21.85 -14.77
CA THR A 435 -2.64 -20.78 -13.95
C THR A 435 -2.02 -19.74 -14.88
N ILE A 436 -2.36 -18.47 -14.69
CA ILE A 436 -1.73 -17.33 -15.37
C ILE A 436 -0.54 -16.90 -14.54
N GLU A 437 0.63 -16.76 -15.17
CA GLU A 437 1.82 -16.23 -14.51
C GLU A 437 1.62 -14.75 -14.11
N SER A 438 1.83 -14.46 -12.83
CA SER A 438 1.79 -13.14 -12.22
C SER A 438 3.10 -12.90 -11.47
N PRO A 439 3.68 -11.67 -11.47
CA PRO A 439 4.92 -11.39 -10.74
C PRO A 439 4.78 -11.46 -9.21
N GLY A 440 3.55 -11.57 -8.70
CA GLY A 440 3.30 -11.63 -7.27
C GLY A 440 1.85 -11.83 -6.89
N VAL A 441 1.59 -11.45 -5.64
CA VAL A 441 0.26 -11.46 -5.02
C VAL A 441 -0.51 -10.23 -5.49
N SER A 442 -1.72 -10.42 -5.98
CA SER A 442 -2.64 -9.34 -6.33
C SER A 442 -3.34 -8.80 -5.09
N PHE A 443 -3.46 -7.48 -4.98
CA PHE A 443 -4.32 -6.84 -3.96
C PHE A 443 -5.78 -6.81 -4.38
N ASP A 444 -6.04 -6.68 -5.68
CA ASP A 444 -7.37 -6.54 -6.27
C ASP A 444 -7.35 -7.03 -7.73
N MET A 445 -8.48 -7.54 -8.22
CA MET A 445 -8.65 -8.03 -9.59
C MET A 445 -10.09 -7.81 -10.07
N LEU A 446 -10.27 -7.48 -11.34
CA LEU A 446 -11.60 -7.39 -11.97
C LEU A 446 -11.57 -7.76 -13.45
N ILE A 447 -12.73 -8.03 -14.04
CA ILE A 447 -12.88 -8.20 -15.50
C ILE A 447 -13.49 -6.93 -16.09
N THR A 448 -12.93 -6.42 -17.18
CA THR A 448 -13.49 -5.27 -17.92
C THR A 448 -14.55 -5.69 -18.94
N ASP A 449 -15.27 -4.74 -19.52
CA ASP A 449 -16.30 -5.01 -20.54
C ASP A 449 -15.77 -5.70 -21.80
N GLU A 450 -14.47 -5.53 -22.10
CA GLU A 450 -13.79 -6.23 -23.18
C GLU A 450 -13.48 -7.71 -22.85
N ASN A 451 -13.84 -8.17 -21.64
CA ASN A 451 -13.47 -9.47 -21.06
C ASN A 451 -11.93 -9.63 -20.90
N ASP A 452 -11.23 -8.52 -20.66
CA ASP A 452 -9.83 -8.51 -20.24
C ASP A 452 -9.76 -8.50 -18.69
N LEU A 453 -8.76 -9.17 -18.11
CA LEU A 453 -8.53 -9.22 -16.66
C LEU A 453 -7.59 -8.08 -16.22
N LEU A 454 -8.04 -7.22 -15.32
CA LEU A 454 -7.26 -6.15 -14.71
C LEU A 454 -6.79 -6.58 -13.30
N VAL A 455 -5.54 -6.32 -12.98
CA VAL A 455 -4.87 -6.80 -11.76
C VAL A 455 -4.04 -5.68 -11.13
N MET A 456 -4.19 -5.45 -9.82
CA MET A 456 -3.27 -4.61 -9.04
C MET A 456 -2.26 -5.52 -8.35
N ASP A 457 -1.05 -5.62 -8.90
CA ASP A 457 -0.01 -6.48 -8.35
C ASP A 457 0.73 -5.77 -7.21
N ARG A 458 0.83 -6.45 -6.06
CA ARG A 458 1.48 -5.92 -4.85
C ARG A 458 2.99 -5.82 -4.97
N ASN A 459 3.63 -6.77 -5.64
CA ASN A 459 5.08 -6.96 -5.58
C ASN A 459 5.81 -6.02 -6.54
N SER A 460 5.21 -5.78 -7.70
CA SER A 460 5.63 -4.82 -8.70
C SER A 460 4.98 -3.45 -8.52
N ASN A 461 3.94 -3.33 -7.68
CA ASN A 461 3.24 -2.06 -7.41
C ASN A 461 2.76 -1.40 -8.72
N GLU A 462 2.10 -2.19 -9.57
CA GLU A 462 1.64 -1.78 -10.89
C GLU A 462 0.24 -2.36 -11.21
N VAL A 463 -0.46 -1.73 -12.14
CA VAL A 463 -1.67 -2.26 -12.74
C VAL A 463 -1.32 -2.98 -14.04
N ARG A 464 -1.72 -4.24 -14.15
CA ARG A 464 -1.60 -5.06 -15.37
C ARG A 464 -2.98 -5.34 -15.96
N LYS A 465 -3.14 -5.15 -17.28
CA LYS A 465 -4.30 -5.66 -18.03
C LYS A 465 -3.88 -6.85 -18.87
N TYR A 466 -4.59 -7.95 -18.71
CA TYR A 466 -4.37 -9.24 -19.36
C TYR A 466 -5.51 -9.50 -20.35
N ARG A 467 -5.19 -9.70 -21.63
CA ARG A 467 -6.13 -10.25 -22.60
C ARG A 467 -6.30 -11.74 -22.36
N LEU A 468 -7.54 -12.16 -22.11
CA LEU A 468 -7.88 -13.56 -21.87
C LEU A 468 -8.04 -14.31 -23.20
N ASN A 469 -7.23 -15.33 -23.41
CA ASN A 469 -7.28 -16.19 -24.59
C ASN A 469 -8.25 -17.36 -24.35
N GLN A 470 -9.11 -17.58 -25.35
CA GLN A 470 -10.18 -18.60 -25.40
C GLN A 470 -11.34 -18.39 -24.43
#